data_AF-A0A835DBP0-F1
#
_entry.id   AF-A0A835DBP0-F1
#
_cell.length_a   1.000
_cell.length_b   1.000
_cell.length_c   1.000
_cell.angle_alpha   90.00
_cell.angle_beta   90.00
_cell.angle_gamma   90.00
#
_symmetry.space_group_name_H-M   'P 1'
#
loop_
_entity.id
_entity.type
_entity.pdbx_description
1 polymer ?
#
loop_
_entity_poly.entity_id
_entity_poly.type
_entity_poly.pdbx_seq_one_letter_code
_entity_poly.pdbx_strand_id
1 'polypeptide(L)'
;MGDFNLALVIVAIVVCVLVLIFNIYLLINYQHPDDANQAYFPKFVVVFGLSVAAISILMLPADVANRQACQHSIYNGACNFTLPMKELWLVIYIIDAILVFFVIPFAMFFYEGDQDKSVGKRIKSALLWVITTAIVCGLVLGILYGDYVKTWIIELYCLDGKGFDVDSCWDNGVFLTEQKCLVGKVDFTVMHLSSPTTTFPSTWEFSNNQPCIGSGTHQCSAYLASASSETTWTMRSSFPEYVVALATIVGSVLFSIFGGVGIACLPLGLIFSFIRRPKAVITRSQYIKEATEMAKKARELKKAADALHQEERSGSKGRKWRKNVKAVEKELLLLEEDVKALEEMYPQGEKAETAWALTVLGYLAKFVLGILGLIVSVAWVAHIVIYLLIDPPLSPFLNEVFIKLDDVWGLLGTAAFAFFCFYLLLAVIAGAMMLGLRLVFITIHPMKWGATLMNSFLFNVGLILLCSISVIQFCATAFAYYSQATAAQEIFGHTLQSLRGIKYLYKYNVFQIAFIVFAGLTFVYYAAFVRMEKEKTQWQDPTFLLNYALSGRAQSRAGPQKPQVLPFALEWFLDLDVWPTFVLMY
;
A
#
# COMPACT_ATOMS: atom_id res chain seq x y z
N MET A 1 11.60 31.09 -18.87
CA MET A 1 12.26 29.76 -19.01
C MET A 1 12.94 29.28 -17.73
N GLY A 2 13.08 30.11 -16.67
CA GLY A 2 13.41 29.65 -15.31
C GLY A 2 12.18 29.36 -14.43
N ASP A 3 10.98 29.67 -14.92
CA ASP A 3 9.76 29.73 -14.12
C ASP A 3 9.12 28.36 -13.86
N PHE A 4 9.33 27.39 -14.75
CA PHE A 4 8.69 26.06 -14.65
C PHE A 4 9.31 25.20 -13.54
N ASN A 5 10.63 25.24 -13.36
CA ASN A 5 11.30 24.50 -12.28
C ASN A 5 10.98 25.10 -10.91
N LEU A 6 10.92 26.44 -10.82
CA LEU A 6 10.48 27.13 -9.61
C LEU A 6 9.03 26.79 -9.27
N ALA A 7 8.14 26.77 -10.26
CA ALA A 7 6.75 26.36 -10.07
C ALA A 7 6.64 24.92 -9.56
N LEU A 8 7.41 23.98 -10.12
CA LEU A 8 7.41 22.59 -9.69
C LEU A 8 7.92 22.42 -8.25
N VAL A 9 8.95 23.17 -7.86
CA VAL A 9 9.45 23.19 -6.46
C VAL A 9 8.40 23.79 -5.51
N ILE A 10 7.74 24.89 -5.90
CA ILE A 10 6.67 25.50 -5.08
C ILE A 10 5.51 24.52 -4.91
N VAL A 11 5.07 23.87 -6.00
CA VAL A 11 4.01 22.85 -5.96
C VAL A 11 4.41 21.69 -5.05
N ALA A 12 5.65 21.20 -5.15
CA ALA A 12 6.14 20.13 -4.27
C ALA A 12 6.11 20.54 -2.78
N ILE A 13 6.53 21.77 -2.45
CA ILE A 13 6.48 22.28 -1.07
C ILE A 13 5.03 22.39 -0.59
N VAL A 14 4.14 22.98 -1.39
CA VAL A 14 2.72 23.13 -1.05
C VAL A 14 2.07 21.77 -0.83
N VAL A 15 2.31 20.80 -1.72
CA VAL A 15 1.79 19.43 -1.60
C VAL A 15 2.31 18.76 -0.33
N CYS A 16 3.61 18.88 0.00
CA CYS A 16 4.16 18.35 1.25
C CYS A 16 3.50 18.95 2.49
N VAL A 17 3.23 20.26 2.50
CA VAL A 17 2.53 20.94 3.60
C VAL A 17 1.09 20.46 3.71
N LEU A 18 0.38 20.34 2.58
CA LEU A 18 -0.99 19.84 2.56
C LEU A 18 -1.09 18.40 3.09
N VAL A 19 -0.17 17.52 2.65
CA VAL A 19 -0.08 16.15 3.15
C VAL A 19 0.15 16.12 4.67
N LEU A 20 1.01 16.99 5.19
CA LEU A 20 1.29 17.07 6.62
C LEU A 20 0.07 17.54 7.41
N ILE A 21 -0.61 18.61 6.97
CA ILE A 21 -1.84 19.12 7.60
C ILE A 21 -2.91 18.03 7.62
N PHE A 22 -3.07 17.34 6.49
CA PHE A 22 -4.04 16.28 6.34
C PHE A 22 -3.73 15.07 7.25
N ASN A 23 -2.47 14.68 7.39
CA ASN A 23 -2.09 13.59 8.31
C ASN A 23 -2.25 13.97 9.79
N ILE A 24 -2.09 15.25 10.14
CA ILE A 24 -2.44 15.75 11.49
C ILE A 24 -3.95 15.63 11.71
N TYR A 25 -4.76 16.01 10.72
CA TYR A 25 -6.21 15.87 10.78
C TYR A 25 -6.63 14.40 11.00
N LEU A 26 -6.06 13.46 10.22
CA LEU A 26 -6.30 12.03 10.41
C LEU A 26 -5.96 11.58 11.84
N LEU A 27 -4.80 11.98 12.35
CA LEU A 27 -4.39 11.59 13.71
C LEU A 27 -5.41 12.09 14.75
N ILE A 28 -5.82 13.35 14.67
CA ILE A 28 -6.73 13.97 15.64
C ILE A 28 -8.08 13.25 15.68
N ASN A 29 -8.57 12.83 14.52
CA ASN A 29 -9.89 12.21 14.42
C ASN A 29 -9.91 10.70 14.68
N TYR A 30 -8.82 9.99 14.38
CA TYR A 30 -8.77 8.55 14.60
C TYR A 30 -8.24 8.18 16.00
N GLN A 31 -7.40 9.00 16.61
CA GLN A 31 -6.84 8.71 17.93
C GLN A 31 -7.92 8.48 19.00
N HIS A 32 -7.63 7.59 19.95
CA HIS A 32 -8.48 7.37 21.12
C HIS A 32 -8.44 8.59 22.08
N PRO A 33 -9.56 8.98 22.73
CA PRO A 33 -9.60 10.11 23.65
C PRO A 33 -8.62 9.99 24.83
N ASP A 34 -8.37 8.77 25.32
CA ASP A 34 -7.40 8.53 26.40
C ASP A 34 -5.97 8.95 26.01
N ASP A 35 -5.64 8.92 24.72
CA ASP A 35 -4.33 9.31 24.19
C ASP A 35 -4.29 10.81 23.82
N ALA A 36 -5.38 11.58 23.89
CA ALA A 36 -5.47 12.94 23.33
C ALA A 36 -4.38 13.90 23.84
N ASN A 37 -4.06 13.87 25.14
CA ASN A 37 -3.04 14.73 25.77
C ASN A 37 -1.77 13.97 26.18
N GLN A 38 -1.59 12.73 25.72
CA GLN A 38 -0.45 11.88 26.06
C GLN A 38 0.29 11.39 24.80
N ALA A 39 1.44 10.74 24.98
CA ALA A 39 2.17 10.05 23.91
C ALA A 39 2.54 10.88 22.65
N TYR A 40 3.11 12.08 22.84
CA TYR A 40 3.55 12.94 21.74
C TYR A 40 4.55 12.31 20.76
N PHE A 41 5.46 11.45 21.25
CA PHE A 41 6.46 10.81 20.40
C PHE A 41 5.84 9.81 19.39
N PRO A 42 5.04 8.82 19.81
CA PRO A 42 4.26 7.98 18.88
C PRO A 42 3.41 8.77 17.89
N LYS A 43 2.76 9.86 18.32
CA LYS A 43 1.96 10.74 17.45
C LYS A 43 2.79 11.34 16.33
N PHE A 44 3.97 11.85 16.66
CA PHE A 44 4.91 12.38 15.67
C PHE A 44 5.31 11.29 14.65
N VAL A 45 5.63 10.09 15.12
CA VAL A 45 6.01 8.96 14.25
C VAL A 45 4.86 8.56 13.32
N VAL A 46 3.62 8.56 13.81
CA VAL A 46 2.43 8.29 12.99
C VAL A 46 2.27 9.33 11.87
N VAL A 47 2.28 10.63 12.20
CA VAL A 47 2.10 11.70 11.21
C VAL A 47 3.24 11.70 10.20
N PHE A 48 4.48 11.53 10.68
CA PHE A 48 5.65 11.48 9.82
C PHE A 48 5.62 10.24 8.91
N GLY A 49 5.28 9.06 9.43
CA GLY A 49 5.18 7.83 8.64
C GLY A 49 4.09 7.90 7.56
N LEU A 50 2.88 8.37 7.90
CA LEU A 50 1.84 8.57 6.88
C LEU A 50 2.24 9.62 5.83
N SER A 51 2.98 10.66 6.23
CA SER A 51 3.47 11.69 5.30
C SER A 51 4.50 11.12 4.34
N VAL A 52 5.45 10.30 4.82
CA VAL A 52 6.43 9.62 3.96
C VAL A 52 5.73 8.67 2.98
N ALA A 53 4.74 7.91 3.43
CA ALA A 53 3.96 7.01 2.55
C ALA A 53 3.24 7.78 1.43
N ALA A 54 2.58 8.89 1.76
CA ALA A 54 1.87 9.70 0.76
C ALA A 54 2.82 10.45 -0.19
N ILE A 55 3.87 11.07 0.35
CA ILE A 55 4.86 11.83 -0.44
C ILE A 55 5.63 10.90 -1.39
N SER A 56 6.02 9.70 -0.95
CA SER A 56 6.74 8.74 -1.79
C SER A 56 5.95 8.34 -3.04
N ILE A 57 4.61 8.27 -2.97
CA ILE A 57 3.77 7.99 -4.13
C ILE A 57 3.58 9.22 -5.01
N LEU A 58 3.42 10.41 -4.42
CA LEU A 58 3.35 11.68 -5.17
C LEU A 58 4.70 12.08 -5.79
N MET A 59 5.80 11.44 -5.38
CA MET A 59 7.11 11.61 -6.01
C MET A 59 7.16 10.98 -7.42
N LEU A 60 6.33 9.98 -7.74
CA LEU A 60 6.22 9.41 -9.10
C LEU A 60 5.77 10.45 -10.15
N PRO A 61 4.60 11.11 -10.02
CA PRO A 61 4.19 12.12 -10.97
C PRO A 61 5.11 13.35 -10.94
N ALA A 62 5.72 13.67 -9.80
CA ALA A 62 6.73 14.73 -9.72
C ALA A 62 7.99 14.38 -10.55
N ASP A 63 8.44 13.13 -10.55
CA ASP A 63 9.57 12.65 -11.37
C ASP A 63 9.26 12.75 -12.87
N VAL A 64 8.04 12.37 -13.28
CA VAL A 64 7.58 12.54 -14.67
C VAL A 64 7.56 14.03 -15.06
N ALA A 65 6.97 14.89 -14.23
CA ALA A 65 6.92 16.32 -14.49
C ALA A 65 8.32 16.97 -14.53
N ASN A 66 9.25 16.52 -13.67
CA ASN A 66 10.64 16.96 -13.65
C ASN A 66 11.40 16.53 -14.92
N ARG A 67 11.15 15.32 -15.44
CA ARG A 67 11.68 14.89 -16.74
C ARG A 67 11.12 15.75 -17.87
N GLN A 68 9.81 15.97 -17.91
CA GLN A 68 9.17 16.77 -18.96
C GLN A 68 9.70 18.20 -19.00
N ALA A 69 9.95 18.81 -17.84
CA ALA A 69 10.61 20.11 -17.73
C ALA A 69 11.97 20.17 -18.47
N CYS A 70 12.70 19.05 -18.48
CA CYS A 70 14.01 18.93 -19.12
C CYS A 70 13.95 18.70 -20.64
N GLN A 71 12.86 18.14 -21.18
CA GLN A 71 12.77 17.75 -22.60
C GLN A 71 12.80 18.95 -23.56
N HIS A 72 12.35 20.14 -23.13
CA HIS A 72 12.35 21.35 -23.95
C HIS A 72 13.63 22.19 -23.85
N SER A 73 14.63 21.76 -23.08
CA SER A 73 15.86 22.52 -22.93
C SER A 73 16.87 22.20 -24.04
N ILE A 74 17.18 23.20 -24.87
CA ILE A 74 18.15 23.11 -25.99
C ILE A 74 19.61 23.07 -25.48
N TYR A 75 19.84 23.29 -24.18
CA TYR A 75 21.17 23.38 -23.58
C TYR A 75 21.30 22.50 -22.33
N ASN A 76 22.26 21.57 -22.34
CA ASN A 76 22.52 20.61 -21.24
C ASN A 76 22.71 21.27 -19.86
N GLY A 77 23.09 22.55 -19.79
CA GLY A 77 23.24 23.30 -18.54
C GLY A 77 21.93 23.72 -17.87
N ALA A 78 20.78 23.74 -18.57
CA ALA A 78 19.50 24.14 -17.98
C ALA A 78 18.86 23.02 -17.13
N CYS A 79 19.23 21.76 -17.37
CA CYS A 79 18.81 20.62 -16.53
C CYS A 79 19.51 20.57 -15.16
N ASN A 80 20.57 21.36 -14.92
CA ASN A 80 21.23 21.44 -13.61
C ASN A 80 20.36 22.08 -12.50
N PHE A 81 19.29 22.79 -12.85
CA PHE A 81 18.33 23.37 -11.89
C PHE A 81 17.11 22.48 -11.64
N THR A 82 17.16 21.21 -12.06
CA THR A 82 16.09 20.24 -11.79
C THR A 82 16.27 19.57 -10.44
N LEU A 83 15.17 19.04 -9.90
CA LEU A 83 15.22 18.29 -8.64
C LEU A 83 16.07 17.03 -8.86
N PRO A 84 17.03 16.73 -7.96
CA PRO A 84 17.87 15.53 -8.06
C PRO A 84 17.05 14.30 -7.67
N MET A 85 16.17 13.84 -8.57
CA MET A 85 15.19 12.79 -8.28
C MET A 85 15.83 11.46 -7.85
N LYS A 86 16.98 11.08 -8.43
CA LYS A 86 17.71 9.87 -8.01
C LYS A 86 18.11 9.93 -6.52
N GLU A 87 18.65 11.07 -6.09
CA GLU A 87 19.04 11.28 -4.69
C GLU A 87 17.82 11.35 -3.77
N LEU A 88 16.76 12.04 -4.19
CA LEU A 88 15.51 12.12 -3.43
C LEU A 88 14.85 10.74 -3.23
N TRP A 89 14.84 9.91 -4.27
CA TRP A 89 14.38 8.53 -4.20
C TRP A 89 15.24 7.72 -3.23
N LEU A 90 16.56 7.81 -3.31
CA LEU A 90 17.45 7.10 -2.40
C LEU A 90 17.24 7.54 -0.93
N VAL A 91 17.09 8.85 -0.69
CA VAL A 91 16.82 9.40 0.64
C VAL A 91 15.48 8.90 1.19
N ILE A 92 14.41 8.94 0.40
CA ILE A 92 13.08 8.49 0.87
C ILE A 92 13.11 7.00 1.21
N TYR A 93 13.82 6.15 0.46
CA TYR A 93 13.95 4.72 0.79
C TYR A 93 14.73 4.46 2.06
N ILE A 94 15.82 5.19 2.28
CA ILE A 94 16.59 5.06 3.52
C ILE A 94 15.71 5.47 4.70
N ILE A 95 14.97 6.57 4.57
CA ILE A 95 14.03 7.03 5.60
C ILE A 95 12.96 5.96 5.85
N ASP A 96 12.35 5.41 4.80
CA ASP A 96 11.31 4.40 4.91
C ASP A 96 11.82 3.11 5.57
N ALA A 97 12.98 2.60 5.15
CA ALA A 97 13.62 1.46 5.80
C ALA A 97 13.93 1.73 7.28
N ILE A 98 14.43 2.93 7.61
CA ILE A 98 14.68 3.32 9.00
C ILE A 98 13.38 3.39 9.80
N LEU A 99 12.31 3.93 9.21
CA LEU A 99 11.01 4.04 9.85
C LEU A 99 10.42 2.66 10.17
N VAL A 100 10.38 1.77 9.18
CA VAL A 100 9.78 0.44 9.31
C VAL A 100 10.57 -0.46 10.25
N PHE A 101 11.90 -0.51 10.12
CA PHE A 101 12.71 -1.47 10.87
C PHE A 101 13.17 -0.97 12.26
N PHE A 102 13.24 0.34 12.47
CA PHE A 102 13.78 0.90 13.71
C PHE A 102 12.80 1.82 14.44
N VAL A 103 12.30 2.88 13.79
CA VAL A 103 11.55 3.95 14.48
C VAL A 103 10.16 3.49 14.92
N ILE A 104 9.42 2.79 14.06
CA ILE A 104 8.06 2.30 14.39
C ILE A 104 8.14 1.19 15.46
N PRO A 105 9.00 0.16 15.35
CA PRO A 105 9.22 -0.79 16.43
C PRO A 105 9.62 -0.11 17.74
N PHE A 106 10.53 0.86 17.69
CA PHE A 106 10.92 1.65 18.86
C PHE A 106 9.71 2.38 19.47
N ALA A 107 8.89 3.06 18.66
CA ALA A 107 7.72 3.79 19.11
C ALA A 107 6.67 2.87 19.73
N MET A 108 6.46 1.67 19.17
CA MET A 108 5.57 0.65 19.72
C MET A 108 6.06 0.17 21.09
N PHE A 109 7.32 -0.28 21.21
CA PHE A 109 7.87 -0.74 22.49
C PHE A 109 7.99 0.39 23.53
N PHE A 110 8.23 1.63 23.09
CA PHE A 110 8.27 2.79 23.98
C PHE A 110 6.89 3.12 24.55
N TYR A 111 5.84 3.01 23.72
CA TYR A 111 4.46 3.23 24.12
C TYR A 111 3.94 2.12 25.03
N GLU A 112 4.25 0.85 24.73
CA GLU A 112 3.89 -0.31 25.58
C GLU A 112 4.66 -0.36 26.91
N GLY A 113 5.79 0.33 27.00
CA GLY A 113 6.57 0.38 28.24
C GLY A 113 5.79 1.01 29.40
N ASP A 114 5.69 0.30 30.52
CA ASP A 114 4.95 0.71 31.72
C ASP A 114 5.09 2.21 32.02
N GLN A 115 3.95 2.90 32.09
CA GLN A 115 3.85 4.33 32.40
C GLN A 115 4.48 4.65 33.78
N ASP A 116 4.53 3.67 34.69
CA ASP A 116 5.08 3.79 36.05
C ASP A 116 6.62 3.88 36.08
N LYS A 117 7.30 3.61 34.96
CA LYS A 117 8.77 3.66 34.87
C LYS A 117 9.24 5.04 34.41
N SER A 118 10.37 5.51 34.97
CA SER A 118 11.01 6.75 34.50
C SER A 118 11.35 6.69 33.01
N VAL A 119 11.25 7.84 32.33
CA VAL A 119 11.45 7.96 30.86
C VAL A 119 12.75 7.30 30.40
N GLY A 120 13.84 7.47 31.14
CA GLY A 120 15.13 6.83 30.83
C GLY A 120 15.11 5.29 30.88
N LYS A 121 14.36 4.69 31.81
CA LYS A 121 14.19 3.22 31.87
C LYS A 121 13.35 2.71 30.69
N ARG A 122 12.31 3.47 30.29
CA ARG A 122 11.48 3.15 29.11
C ARG A 122 12.31 3.18 27.82
N ILE A 123 13.10 4.24 27.62
CA ILE A 123 14.01 4.36 26.47
C ILE A 123 15.01 3.20 26.44
N LYS A 124 15.66 2.89 27.57
CA LYS A 124 16.63 1.77 27.64
C LYS A 124 15.98 0.43 27.31
N SER A 125 14.78 0.17 27.83
CA SER A 125 14.03 -1.04 27.55
C SER A 125 13.65 -1.13 26.06
N ALA A 126 13.08 -0.06 25.49
CA ALA A 126 12.70 -0.02 24.09
C ALA A 126 13.91 -0.17 23.15
N LEU A 127 15.02 0.50 23.42
CA LEU A 127 16.27 0.36 22.65
C LEU A 127 16.79 -1.07 22.70
N LEU A 128 16.74 -1.74 23.85
CA LEU A 128 17.22 -3.12 23.96
C LEU A 128 16.39 -4.09 23.10
N TRP A 129 15.06 -3.92 23.06
CA TRP A 129 14.19 -4.69 22.17
C TRP A 129 14.43 -4.39 20.69
N VAL A 130 14.63 -3.12 20.33
CA VAL A 130 14.93 -2.72 18.94
C VAL A 130 16.28 -3.27 18.50
N ILE A 131 17.33 -3.14 19.32
CA ILE A 131 18.65 -3.70 19.02
C ILE A 131 18.58 -5.21 18.88
N THR A 132 17.85 -5.89 19.77
CA THR A 132 17.67 -7.35 19.68
C THR A 132 16.97 -7.73 18.37
N THR A 133 15.90 -7.02 18.01
CA THR A 133 15.16 -7.25 16.76
C THR A 133 16.02 -6.95 15.54
N ALA A 134 16.81 -5.87 15.57
CA ALA A 134 17.72 -5.49 14.50
C ALA A 134 18.88 -6.48 14.33
N ILE A 135 19.42 -7.03 15.42
CA ILE A 135 20.45 -8.09 15.36
C ILE A 135 19.85 -9.35 14.75
N VAL A 136 18.66 -9.76 15.18
CA VAL A 136 17.99 -10.95 14.62
C VAL A 136 17.70 -10.74 13.14
N CYS A 137 17.10 -9.60 12.76
CA CYS A 137 16.83 -9.27 11.36
C CYS A 137 18.13 -9.17 10.55
N GLY A 138 19.16 -8.52 11.08
CA GLY A 138 20.47 -8.36 10.44
C GLY A 138 21.21 -9.68 10.26
N LEU A 139 21.12 -10.61 11.22
CA LEU A 139 21.68 -11.96 11.11
C LEU A 139 20.91 -12.78 10.07
N VAL A 140 19.59 -12.73 10.07
CA VAL A 140 18.77 -13.42 9.05
C VAL A 140 19.07 -12.86 7.66
N LEU A 141 19.06 -11.54 7.51
CA LEU A 141 19.39 -10.86 6.25
C LEU A 141 20.85 -11.09 5.84
N GLY A 142 21.77 -11.15 6.79
CA GLY A 142 23.19 -11.42 6.55
C GLY A 142 23.47 -12.87 6.14
N ILE A 143 22.74 -13.84 6.70
CA ILE A 143 22.76 -15.24 6.25
C ILE A 143 22.14 -15.35 4.85
N LEU A 144 21.07 -14.59 4.58
CA LEU A 144 20.44 -14.57 3.26
C LEU A 144 21.32 -13.88 2.21
N TYR A 145 21.97 -12.76 2.54
CA TYR A 145 22.83 -11.97 1.64
C TYR A 145 24.23 -12.57 1.48
N GLY A 146 24.71 -13.24 2.53
CA GLY A 146 26.07 -13.69 2.64
C GLY A 146 26.25 -15.14 2.25
N ASP A 147 27.04 -15.36 1.20
CA ASP A 147 27.79 -16.60 0.98
C ASP A 147 28.77 -16.95 2.14
N TYR A 148 28.79 -16.18 3.25
CA TYR A 148 29.79 -16.25 4.30
C TYR A 148 29.85 -17.59 5.05
N VAL A 149 28.76 -18.37 5.11
CA VAL A 149 28.83 -19.72 5.70
C VAL A 149 29.65 -20.66 4.81
N LYS A 150 29.65 -20.47 3.48
CA LYS A 150 30.41 -21.31 2.55
C LYS A 150 31.90 -20.95 2.52
N THR A 151 32.26 -19.66 2.53
CA THR A 151 33.69 -19.26 2.51
C THR A 151 34.40 -19.70 3.79
N TRP A 152 33.77 -19.57 4.95
CA TRP A 152 34.35 -20.03 6.22
C TRP A 152 34.48 -21.56 6.30
N ILE A 153 33.52 -22.32 5.76
CA ILE A 153 33.61 -23.80 5.72
C ILE A 153 34.69 -24.25 4.72
N ILE A 154 34.79 -23.60 3.55
CA ILE A 154 35.80 -23.93 2.54
C ILE A 154 37.22 -23.57 3.04
N GLU A 155 37.40 -22.44 3.72
CA GLU A 155 38.68 -22.11 4.38
C GLU A 155 39.01 -23.07 5.53
N LEU A 156 38.02 -23.53 6.31
CA LEU A 156 38.24 -24.54 7.35
C LEU A 156 38.62 -25.91 6.79
N TYR A 157 38.04 -26.32 5.66
CA TYR A 157 38.39 -27.59 4.99
C TYR A 157 39.71 -27.50 4.21
N CYS A 158 40.09 -26.32 3.71
CA CYS A 158 41.37 -26.11 3.02
C CYS A 158 42.57 -25.92 3.97
N LEU A 159 42.35 -25.73 5.28
CA LEU A 159 43.41 -25.61 6.28
C LEU A 159 43.93 -26.96 6.79
N ASP A 160 43.29 -28.08 6.46
CA ASP A 160 43.85 -29.40 6.75
C ASP A 160 44.79 -29.81 5.60
N GLY A 161 46.05 -29.40 5.74
CA GLY A 161 47.10 -29.45 4.74
C GLY A 161 47.40 -30.85 4.20
N LYS A 162 46.65 -31.25 3.17
CA LYS A 162 47.10 -32.25 2.20
C LYS A 162 47.05 -31.61 0.82
N GLY A 163 48.24 -31.28 0.32
CA GLY A 163 48.45 -30.76 -1.01
C GLY A 163 47.67 -31.60 -2.02
N PHE A 164 46.72 -30.96 -2.67
CA PHE A 164 45.90 -31.57 -3.72
C PHE A 164 45.72 -30.52 -4.82
N ASP A 165 46.05 -30.91 -6.04
CA ASP A 165 46.14 -30.06 -7.23
C ASP A 165 44.79 -29.44 -7.60
N VAL A 166 44.81 -28.13 -7.83
CA VAL A 166 43.63 -27.27 -8.09
C VAL A 166 42.98 -27.57 -9.47
N ASP A 167 43.67 -28.28 -10.35
CA ASP A 167 43.19 -28.60 -11.70
C ASP A 167 42.27 -29.84 -11.76
N SER A 168 42.11 -30.58 -10.66
CA SER A 168 41.32 -31.83 -10.63
C SER A 168 39.83 -31.67 -10.33
N CYS A 169 39.33 -30.45 -10.14
CA CYS A 169 37.91 -30.20 -9.87
C CYS A 169 37.02 -30.21 -11.15
N TRP A 170 37.60 -30.52 -12.32
CA TRP A 170 36.91 -30.40 -13.61
C TRP A 170 36.72 -31.68 -14.40
N ASP A 171 37.14 -32.84 -13.91
CA ASP A 171 36.82 -34.10 -14.57
C ASP A 171 36.50 -35.17 -13.53
N ASN A 172 35.20 -35.46 -13.38
CA ASN A 172 34.63 -36.80 -13.17
C ASN A 172 33.14 -36.69 -12.81
N GLY A 173 32.28 -36.52 -13.82
CA GLY A 173 31.05 -37.32 -14.00
C GLY A 173 30.04 -37.46 -12.86
N VAL A 174 30.00 -36.59 -11.86
CA VAL A 174 28.94 -36.58 -10.83
C VAL A 174 28.19 -35.27 -10.88
N PHE A 175 26.98 -35.34 -11.44
CA PHE A 175 25.97 -34.29 -11.49
C PHE A 175 25.46 -33.96 -10.06
N LEU A 176 26.30 -33.37 -9.22
CA LEU A 176 25.79 -32.54 -8.12
C LEU A 176 25.46 -31.20 -8.75
N THR A 177 24.20 -31.06 -9.18
CA THR A 177 23.59 -29.84 -9.68
C THR A 177 24.09 -28.62 -8.90
N GLU A 178 24.98 -27.84 -9.52
CA GLU A 178 25.29 -26.47 -9.15
C GLU A 178 24.04 -25.60 -9.32
N GLN A 179 23.04 -25.77 -8.46
CA GLN A 179 22.12 -24.66 -8.18
C GLN A 179 22.80 -23.73 -7.18
N LYS A 180 23.75 -22.95 -7.72
CA LYS A 180 24.33 -21.78 -7.07
C LYS A 180 23.22 -20.76 -6.83
N CYS A 181 22.56 -20.84 -5.68
CA CYS A 181 21.71 -19.76 -5.17
C CYS A 181 22.64 -18.66 -4.61
N LEU A 182 23.28 -17.92 -5.53
CA LEU A 182 24.08 -16.74 -5.20
C LEU A 182 23.11 -15.59 -4.94
N VAL A 183 22.86 -15.29 -3.68
CA VAL A 183 21.94 -14.23 -3.27
C VAL A 183 22.69 -12.88 -3.25
N GLY A 184 22.05 -11.78 -3.66
CA GLY A 184 22.69 -10.46 -3.76
C GLY A 184 23.45 -10.16 -5.07
N LYS A 185 23.24 -10.99 -6.12
CA LYS A 185 23.64 -10.69 -7.50
C LYS A 185 22.42 -10.36 -8.35
N VAL A 186 22.60 -9.42 -9.28
CA VAL A 186 21.61 -8.97 -10.24
C VAL A 186 22.03 -9.45 -11.62
N ASP A 187 21.16 -10.16 -12.32
CA ASP A 187 21.44 -10.77 -13.63
C ASP A 187 20.68 -10.01 -14.73
N PHE A 188 21.39 -9.12 -15.42
CA PHE A 188 20.87 -8.38 -16.57
C PHE A 188 21.00 -9.23 -17.83
N THR A 189 19.92 -9.34 -18.60
CA THR A 189 19.95 -9.90 -19.96
C THR A 189 20.47 -8.84 -20.91
N VAL A 190 21.63 -9.09 -21.51
CA VAL A 190 22.28 -8.19 -22.46
C VAL A 190 22.43 -8.91 -23.80
N MET A 191 22.35 -8.15 -24.89
CA MET A 191 22.68 -8.65 -26.22
C MET A 191 23.97 -8.00 -26.68
N HIS A 192 24.85 -8.80 -27.27
CA HIS A 192 26.03 -8.26 -27.93
C HIS A 192 25.62 -7.39 -29.12
N LEU A 193 26.32 -6.27 -29.31
CA LEU A 193 26.14 -5.48 -30.53
C LEU A 193 26.58 -6.35 -31.72
N SER A 194 25.71 -6.44 -32.72
CA SER A 194 26.08 -7.04 -34.00
C SER A 194 26.08 -5.96 -35.07
N SER A 195 26.91 -6.15 -36.08
CA SER A 195 26.99 -5.26 -37.23
C SER A 195 26.92 -6.09 -38.51
N PRO A 196 26.11 -5.66 -39.50
CA PRO A 196 26.13 -6.26 -40.83
C PRO A 196 27.37 -5.83 -41.63
N THR A 197 28.25 -4.99 -41.07
CA THR A 197 29.49 -4.58 -41.74
C THR A 197 30.42 -5.77 -41.93
N THR A 198 30.68 -6.11 -43.19
CA THR A 198 31.70 -7.09 -43.57
C THR A 198 33.09 -6.51 -43.34
N THR A 199 34.05 -7.36 -42.98
CA THR A 199 35.47 -6.99 -42.94
C THR A 199 35.94 -6.48 -44.31
N PHE A 200 36.83 -5.48 -44.29
CA PHE A 200 37.38 -4.90 -45.51
C PHE A 200 38.10 -5.98 -46.32
N PRO A 201 37.70 -6.27 -47.58
CA PRO A 201 38.33 -7.31 -48.38
C PRO A 201 39.75 -6.89 -48.76
N SER A 202 40.69 -7.85 -48.73
CA SER A 202 42.09 -7.67 -49.13
C SER A 202 42.30 -7.73 -50.65
N THR A 203 41.24 -7.92 -51.43
CA THR A 203 41.25 -7.97 -52.89
C THR A 203 40.40 -6.82 -53.45
N TRP A 204 41.03 -5.97 -54.24
CA TRP A 204 40.44 -4.74 -54.79
C TRP A 204 40.10 -4.91 -56.27
N GLU A 205 38.83 -5.13 -56.59
CA GLU A 205 38.30 -4.95 -57.94
C GLU A 205 37.25 -3.82 -57.91
N PHE A 206 37.70 -2.58 -58.12
CA PHE A 206 36.80 -1.42 -58.20
C PHE A 206 36.49 -1.12 -59.67
N SER A 207 35.21 -1.02 -60.03
CA SER A 207 34.75 -0.39 -61.27
C SER A 207 33.92 0.84 -60.94
N ASN A 208 34.01 1.88 -61.78
CA ASN A 208 33.35 3.18 -61.57
C ASN A 208 31.80 3.11 -61.54
N ASN A 209 31.23 1.93 -61.81
CA ASN A 209 29.79 1.70 -61.90
C ASN A 209 29.21 0.89 -60.73
N GLN A 210 29.99 0.52 -59.71
CA GLN A 210 29.47 -0.13 -58.50
C GLN A 210 29.81 0.68 -57.24
N PRO A 211 28.81 1.06 -56.42
CA PRO A 211 29.07 1.74 -55.15
C PRO A 211 29.88 0.83 -54.23
N CYS A 212 30.96 1.36 -53.66
CA CYS A 212 31.98 0.60 -52.92
C CYS A 212 31.47 -0.01 -51.60
N ILE A 213 30.30 0.39 -51.12
CA ILE A 213 29.68 -0.05 -49.88
C ILE A 213 28.16 0.06 -50.07
N GLY A 214 27.41 -1.00 -49.76
CA GLY A 214 25.94 -1.01 -49.89
C GLY A 214 25.29 0.17 -49.16
N SER A 215 24.19 0.69 -49.71
CA SER A 215 23.49 1.89 -49.26
C SER A 215 22.73 1.75 -47.92
N GLY A 216 23.20 0.88 -47.03
CA GLY A 216 22.61 0.63 -45.72
C GLY A 216 23.32 1.45 -44.64
N THR A 217 22.55 2.02 -43.73
CA THR A 217 23.06 2.73 -42.55
C THR A 217 24.02 1.84 -41.75
N HIS A 218 25.24 2.31 -41.50
CA HIS A 218 26.26 1.70 -40.64
C HIS A 218 25.80 1.66 -39.17
N GLN A 219 24.89 0.77 -38.83
CA GLN A 219 24.34 0.68 -37.49
C GLN A 219 24.83 -0.61 -36.82
N CYS A 220 25.83 -0.48 -35.94
CA CYS A 220 26.07 -1.46 -34.89
C CYS A 220 24.85 -1.43 -33.96
N SER A 221 24.07 -2.50 -33.95
CA SER A 221 22.83 -2.57 -33.17
C SER A 221 22.67 -3.93 -32.52
N ALA A 222 22.23 -3.92 -31.26
CA ALA A 222 21.85 -5.12 -30.55
C ALA A 222 20.62 -5.81 -31.17
N TYR A 223 19.74 -5.06 -31.86
CA TYR A 223 18.55 -5.59 -32.52
C TYR A 223 18.84 -6.43 -33.76
N LEU A 224 20.04 -6.30 -34.33
CA LEU A 224 20.48 -7.08 -35.49
C LEU A 224 21.07 -8.44 -35.07
N ALA A 225 21.30 -8.64 -33.77
CA ALA A 225 21.96 -9.82 -33.24
C ALA A 225 20.95 -10.98 -33.11
N SER A 226 21.38 -12.20 -33.46
CA SER A 226 20.54 -13.40 -33.33
C SER A 226 20.17 -13.66 -31.87
N ALA A 227 18.98 -14.22 -31.59
CA ALA A 227 18.56 -14.58 -30.22
C ALA A 227 19.56 -15.47 -29.46
N SER A 228 20.44 -16.20 -30.16
CA SER A 228 21.53 -16.99 -29.57
C SER A 228 22.71 -16.17 -29.00
N SER A 229 22.77 -14.85 -29.23
CA SER A 229 23.79 -13.96 -28.66
C SER A 229 23.34 -13.27 -27.36
N GLU A 230 22.20 -13.66 -26.81
CA GLU A 230 21.76 -13.20 -25.50
C GLU A 230 22.67 -13.78 -24.42
N THR A 231 23.33 -12.91 -23.65
CA THR A 231 24.22 -13.29 -22.53
C THR A 231 23.74 -12.61 -21.25
N THR A 232 24.08 -13.22 -20.10
CA THR A 232 23.74 -12.66 -18.78
C THR A 232 24.91 -11.90 -18.20
N TRP A 233 24.74 -10.60 -17.96
CA TRP A 233 25.70 -9.77 -17.25
C TRP A 233 25.33 -9.69 -15.77
N THR A 234 26.26 -10.09 -14.89
CA THR A 234 26.00 -10.17 -13.45
C THR A 234 26.70 -9.05 -12.69
N MET A 235 25.95 -8.27 -11.92
CA MET A 235 26.47 -7.21 -11.06
C MET A 235 26.13 -7.49 -9.59
N ARG A 236 27.01 -7.13 -8.66
CA ARG A 236 26.74 -7.25 -7.22
C ARG A 236 25.93 -6.03 -6.75
N SER A 237 24.77 -6.24 -6.13
CA SER A 237 23.98 -5.15 -5.54
C SER A 237 24.61 -4.68 -4.24
N SER A 238 24.38 -3.42 -3.85
CA SER A 238 24.78 -2.95 -2.52
C SER A 238 23.92 -3.60 -1.43
N PHE A 239 24.43 -3.67 -0.19
CA PHE A 239 23.65 -4.24 0.92
C PHE A 239 22.34 -3.47 1.18
N PRO A 240 22.30 -2.13 1.19
CA PRO A 240 21.06 -1.37 1.32
C PRO A 240 20.04 -1.67 0.21
N GLU A 241 20.47 -1.74 -1.06
CA GLU A 241 19.59 -2.12 -2.18
C GLU A 241 18.99 -3.50 -2.01
N TYR A 242 19.78 -4.45 -1.51
CA TYR A 242 19.31 -5.80 -1.24
C TYR A 242 18.25 -5.84 -0.12
N VAL A 243 18.43 -5.07 0.96
CA VAL A 243 17.43 -4.94 2.03
C VAL A 243 16.13 -4.32 1.52
N VAL A 244 16.23 -3.25 0.71
CA VAL A 244 15.07 -2.61 0.06
C VAL A 244 14.36 -3.59 -0.86
N ALA A 245 15.11 -4.41 -1.61
CA ALA A 245 14.51 -5.40 -2.48
C ALA A 245 13.76 -6.50 -1.74
N LEU A 246 14.29 -7.00 -0.63
CA LEU A 246 13.57 -7.94 0.22
C LEU A 246 12.32 -7.30 0.85
N ALA A 247 12.42 -6.06 1.33
CA ALA A 247 11.26 -5.33 1.85
C ALA A 247 10.18 -5.14 0.77
N THR A 248 10.59 -4.91 -0.48
CA THR A 248 9.69 -4.80 -1.64
C THR A 248 8.96 -6.11 -1.94
N ILE A 249 9.56 -7.28 -1.71
CA ILE A 249 8.87 -8.58 -1.86
C ILE A 249 7.78 -8.73 -0.80
N VAL A 250 8.12 -8.45 0.46
CA VAL A 250 7.16 -8.50 1.57
C VAL A 250 6.02 -7.53 1.30
N GLY A 251 6.35 -6.31 0.88
CA GLY A 251 5.39 -5.31 0.44
C GLY A 251 4.54 -5.79 -0.74
N SER A 252 5.10 -6.51 -1.72
CA SER A 252 4.39 -6.97 -2.91
C SER A 252 3.37 -8.05 -2.58
N VAL A 253 3.69 -8.94 -1.63
CA VAL A 253 2.74 -9.91 -1.09
C VAL A 253 1.60 -9.17 -0.39
N LEU A 254 1.91 -8.24 0.52
CA LEU A 254 0.89 -7.46 1.24
C LEU A 254 0.04 -6.61 0.29
N PHE A 255 0.67 -5.98 -0.71
CA PHE A 255 0.03 -5.18 -1.74
C PHE A 255 -0.91 -6.01 -2.62
N SER A 256 -0.52 -7.22 -3.04
CA SER A 256 -1.41 -8.09 -3.81
C SER A 256 -2.69 -8.46 -3.05
N ILE A 257 -2.59 -8.64 -1.72
CA ILE A 257 -3.71 -8.97 -0.84
C ILE A 257 -4.54 -7.71 -0.55
N PHE A 258 -3.94 -6.68 0.05
CA PHE A 258 -4.63 -5.47 0.48
C PHE A 258 -5.07 -4.59 -0.69
N GLY A 259 -4.22 -4.40 -1.69
CA GLY A 259 -4.56 -3.66 -2.90
C GLY A 259 -5.61 -4.39 -3.73
N GLY A 260 -5.50 -5.71 -3.90
CA GLY A 260 -6.47 -6.52 -4.61
C GLY A 260 -7.86 -6.47 -3.94
N VAL A 261 -7.94 -6.68 -2.62
CA VAL A 261 -9.22 -6.55 -1.91
C VAL A 261 -9.71 -5.09 -1.89
N GLY A 262 -8.79 -4.15 -1.72
CA GLY A 262 -9.03 -2.73 -1.64
C GLY A 262 -9.67 -2.12 -2.88
N ILE A 263 -9.21 -2.50 -4.08
CA ILE A 263 -9.66 -1.93 -5.34
C ILE A 263 -11.14 -2.23 -5.61
N ALA A 264 -11.66 -3.34 -5.09
CA ALA A 264 -13.09 -3.65 -5.13
C ALA A 264 -13.83 -3.09 -3.91
N CYS A 265 -13.24 -3.17 -2.71
CA CYS A 265 -13.86 -2.76 -1.45
C CYS A 265 -14.13 -1.26 -1.37
N LEU A 266 -13.19 -0.41 -1.81
CA LEU A 266 -13.30 1.05 -1.71
C LEU A 266 -14.55 1.59 -2.44
N PRO A 267 -14.73 1.37 -3.76
CA PRO A 267 -15.89 1.91 -4.47
C PRO A 267 -17.21 1.25 -4.03
N LEU A 268 -17.20 -0.07 -3.82
CA LEU A 268 -18.40 -0.80 -3.40
C LEU A 268 -18.84 -0.43 -1.98
N GLY A 269 -17.88 -0.24 -1.07
CA GLY A 269 -18.14 0.21 0.30
C GLY A 269 -18.81 1.58 0.34
N LEU A 270 -18.33 2.54 -0.47
CA LEU A 270 -18.92 3.86 -0.62
C LEU A 270 -20.35 3.81 -1.19
N ILE A 271 -20.58 3.02 -2.23
CA ILE A 271 -21.92 2.84 -2.84
C ILE A 271 -22.88 2.19 -1.83
N PHE A 272 -22.45 1.14 -1.13
CA PHE A 272 -23.31 0.49 -0.14
C PHE A 272 -23.57 1.35 1.08
N SER A 273 -22.66 2.23 1.46
CA SER A 273 -22.91 3.23 2.51
C SER A 273 -24.09 4.12 2.15
N PHE A 274 -24.18 4.57 0.89
CA PHE A 274 -25.35 5.33 0.42
C PHE A 274 -26.62 4.47 0.34
N ILE A 275 -26.55 3.25 -0.18
CA ILE A 275 -27.73 2.38 -0.33
C ILE A 275 -28.32 2.00 1.04
N ARG A 276 -27.46 1.71 2.01
CA ARG A 276 -27.82 1.30 3.37
C ARG A 276 -28.10 2.48 4.30
N ARG A 277 -28.04 3.73 3.79
CA ARG A 277 -28.31 4.91 4.61
C ARG A 277 -29.71 4.86 5.23
N PRO A 278 -29.88 5.41 6.42
CA PRO A 278 -31.22 5.62 6.94
C PRO A 278 -32.01 6.63 6.09
N LYS A 279 -33.29 6.34 5.85
CA LYS A 279 -34.16 7.17 4.98
C LYS A 279 -35.11 8.10 5.73
N ALA A 280 -35.27 7.93 7.04
CA ALA A 280 -36.23 8.70 7.83
C ALA A 280 -35.63 9.10 9.18
N VAL A 281 -35.88 10.34 9.59
CA VAL A 281 -35.55 10.84 10.93
C VAL A 281 -36.49 10.17 11.94
N ILE A 282 -35.92 9.60 12.98
CA ILE A 282 -36.67 8.91 14.04
C ILE A 282 -37.40 9.95 14.91
N THR A 283 -38.64 9.65 15.34
CA THR A 283 -39.34 10.55 16.28
C THR A 283 -38.69 10.52 17.67
N ARG A 284 -38.78 11.62 18.43
CA ARG A 284 -38.25 11.67 19.81
C ARG A 284 -38.70 10.49 20.69
N SER A 285 -39.95 10.04 20.52
CA SER A 285 -40.52 8.92 21.27
C SER A 285 -39.84 7.58 20.96
N GLN A 286 -39.54 7.32 19.69
CA GLN A 286 -38.83 6.13 19.23
C GLN A 286 -37.36 6.18 19.65
N TYR A 287 -36.72 7.35 19.55
CA TYR A 287 -35.35 7.55 20.04
C TYR A 287 -35.24 7.21 21.53
N ILE A 288 -36.14 7.74 22.37
CA ILE A 288 -36.14 7.43 23.81
C ILE A 288 -36.32 5.93 24.04
N LYS A 289 -37.22 5.27 23.30
CA LYS A 289 -37.45 3.82 23.43
C LYS A 289 -36.19 3.02 23.09
N GLU A 290 -35.58 3.26 21.93
CA GLU A 290 -34.38 2.54 21.50
C GLU A 290 -33.17 2.85 22.39
N ALA A 291 -32.96 4.11 22.77
CA ALA A 291 -31.91 4.51 23.70
C ALA A 291 -32.06 3.82 25.06
N THR A 292 -33.30 3.65 25.57
CA THR A 292 -33.53 2.91 26.83
C THR A 292 -33.24 1.41 26.69
N GLU A 293 -33.47 0.82 25.52
CA GLU A 293 -33.15 -0.58 25.25
C GLU A 293 -31.64 -0.80 25.16
N MET A 294 -30.92 0.08 24.44
CA MET A 294 -29.46 0.07 24.39
C MET A 294 -28.84 0.30 25.77
N ALA A 295 -29.41 1.19 26.58
CA ALA A 295 -28.96 1.42 27.95
C ALA A 295 -29.12 0.17 28.85
N LYS A 296 -30.15 -0.66 28.62
CA LYS A 296 -30.29 -1.95 29.33
C LYS A 296 -29.19 -2.92 28.91
N LYS A 297 -28.94 -3.08 27.60
CA LYS A 297 -27.85 -3.92 27.07
C LYS A 297 -26.48 -3.47 27.59
N ALA A 298 -26.23 -2.15 27.63
CA ALA A 298 -25.00 -1.59 28.18
C ALA A 298 -24.78 -1.99 29.65
N ARG A 299 -25.85 -1.95 30.47
CA ARG A 299 -25.80 -2.34 31.88
C ARG A 299 -25.56 -3.85 32.05
N GLU A 300 -26.13 -4.68 31.19
CA GLU A 300 -25.91 -6.14 31.19
C GLU A 300 -24.46 -6.46 30.82
N LEU A 301 -23.93 -5.83 29.76
CA LEU A 301 -22.54 -5.96 29.34
C LEU A 301 -21.57 -5.49 30.42
N LYS A 302 -21.86 -4.36 31.06
CA LYS A 302 -21.04 -3.87 32.19
C LYS A 302 -20.98 -4.90 33.33
N LYS A 303 -22.12 -5.49 33.71
CA LYS A 303 -22.16 -6.54 34.74
C LYS A 303 -21.36 -7.78 34.32
N ALA A 304 -21.45 -8.19 33.06
CA ALA A 304 -20.67 -9.31 32.53
C ALA A 304 -19.15 -9.01 32.54
N ALA A 305 -18.76 -7.78 32.19
CA ALA A 305 -17.37 -7.33 32.27
C ALA A 305 -16.87 -7.30 33.72
N ASP A 306 -17.66 -6.77 34.66
CA ASP A 306 -17.32 -6.74 36.09
C ASP A 306 -17.16 -8.15 36.67
N ALA A 307 -18.02 -9.10 36.28
CA ALA A 307 -17.91 -10.49 36.67
C ALA A 307 -16.61 -11.14 36.13
N LEU A 308 -16.26 -10.89 34.87
CA LEU A 308 -15.00 -11.37 34.29
C LEU A 308 -13.77 -10.72 34.95
N HIS A 309 -13.87 -9.47 35.38
CA HIS A 309 -12.81 -8.80 36.12
C HIS A 309 -12.63 -9.39 37.53
N GLN A 310 -13.71 -9.81 38.19
CA GLN A 310 -13.62 -10.56 39.45
C GLN A 310 -13.01 -11.95 39.25
N GLU A 311 -13.38 -12.67 38.19
CA GLU A 311 -12.75 -13.93 37.81
C GLU A 311 -11.24 -13.75 37.56
N GLU A 312 -10.83 -12.62 36.98
CA GLU A 312 -9.43 -12.27 36.77
C GLU A 312 -8.67 -12.13 38.10
N ARG A 313 -9.26 -11.42 39.07
CA ARG A 313 -8.71 -11.25 40.42
C ARG A 313 -8.63 -12.57 41.19
N SER A 314 -9.55 -13.50 40.94
CA SER A 314 -9.52 -14.85 41.52
C SER A 314 -8.44 -15.77 40.92
N GLY A 315 -7.69 -15.30 39.92
CA GLY A 315 -6.56 -16.02 39.32
C GLY A 315 -6.92 -16.95 38.16
N SER A 316 -8.18 -17.00 37.73
CA SER A 316 -8.65 -17.93 36.69
C SER A 316 -8.46 -17.38 35.26
N LYS A 317 -7.20 -17.20 34.81
CA LYS A 317 -6.86 -16.72 33.45
C LYS A 317 -6.88 -17.83 32.37
N GLY A 318 -7.81 -18.77 32.50
CA GLY A 318 -7.92 -19.94 31.61
C GLY A 318 -8.46 -19.62 30.20
N ARG A 319 -8.56 -20.66 29.34
CA ARG A 319 -9.06 -20.53 27.96
C ARG A 319 -10.52 -20.08 27.88
N LYS A 320 -11.35 -20.49 28.86
CA LYS A 320 -12.77 -20.09 28.98
C LYS A 320 -12.91 -18.59 29.25
N TRP A 321 -12.13 -18.05 30.18
CA TRP A 321 -12.09 -16.63 30.49
C TRP A 321 -11.72 -15.80 29.25
N ARG A 322 -10.63 -16.16 28.55
CA ARG A 322 -10.22 -15.46 27.30
C ARG A 322 -11.31 -15.48 26.22
N LYS A 323 -12.10 -16.57 26.13
CA LYS A 323 -13.23 -16.66 25.20
C LYS A 323 -14.37 -15.74 25.61
N ASN A 324 -14.69 -15.68 26.90
CA ASN A 324 -15.76 -14.82 27.43
C ASN A 324 -15.39 -13.34 27.32
N VAL A 325 -14.14 -12.97 27.62
CA VAL A 325 -13.62 -11.61 27.44
C VAL A 325 -13.79 -11.16 25.99
N LYS A 326 -13.38 -11.99 25.02
CA LYS A 326 -13.56 -11.69 23.59
C LYS A 326 -15.02 -11.60 23.16
N ALA A 327 -15.91 -12.35 23.80
CA ALA A 327 -17.34 -12.29 23.52
C ALA A 327 -17.93 -10.95 24.00
N VAL A 328 -17.62 -10.55 25.24
CA VAL A 328 -18.05 -9.26 25.80
C VAL A 328 -17.46 -8.09 25.01
N GLU A 329 -16.17 -8.15 24.66
CA GLU A 329 -15.52 -7.15 23.82
C GLU A 329 -16.22 -7.01 22.45
N LYS A 330 -16.57 -8.13 21.80
CA LYS A 330 -17.30 -8.12 20.54
C LYS A 330 -18.71 -7.51 20.69
N GLU A 331 -19.44 -7.86 21.74
CA GLU A 331 -20.79 -7.33 21.99
C GLU A 331 -20.77 -5.84 22.33
N LEU A 332 -19.74 -5.37 23.05
CA LEU A 332 -19.53 -3.95 23.32
C LEU A 332 -19.29 -3.17 22.03
N LEU A 333 -18.45 -3.68 21.12
CA LEU A 333 -18.23 -3.05 19.82
C LEU A 333 -19.51 -2.94 18.99
N LEU A 334 -20.36 -3.98 19.01
CA LEU A 334 -21.65 -3.94 18.33
C LEU A 334 -22.61 -2.93 18.96
N LEU A 335 -22.59 -2.80 20.30
CA LEU A 335 -23.40 -1.82 21.00
C LEU A 335 -22.96 -0.39 20.69
N GLU A 336 -21.65 -0.11 20.68
CA GLU A 336 -21.11 1.20 20.28
C GLU A 336 -21.51 1.57 18.85
N GLU A 337 -21.46 0.60 17.94
CA GLU A 337 -21.92 0.77 16.56
C GLU A 337 -23.42 1.12 16.47
N ASP A 338 -24.25 0.44 17.25
CA ASP A 338 -25.68 0.69 17.29
C ASP A 338 -26.02 2.04 17.93
N VAL A 339 -25.28 2.45 18.98
CA VAL A 339 -25.41 3.79 19.60
C VAL A 339 -25.01 4.88 18.61
N LYS A 340 -23.88 4.71 17.91
CA LYS A 340 -23.45 5.68 16.89
C LYS A 340 -24.46 5.80 15.76
N ALA A 341 -25.02 4.68 15.30
CA ALA A 341 -26.08 4.69 14.29
C ALA A 341 -27.36 5.40 14.77
N LEU A 342 -27.69 5.28 16.06
CA LEU A 342 -28.82 5.97 16.67
C LEU A 342 -28.57 7.48 16.80
N GLU A 343 -27.34 7.90 17.12
CA GLU A 343 -26.94 9.31 17.18
C GLU A 343 -26.95 9.98 15.79
N GLU A 344 -26.48 9.28 14.75
CA GLU A 344 -26.56 9.76 13.36
C GLU A 344 -28.02 9.96 12.89
N MET A 345 -28.94 9.16 13.43
CA MET A 345 -30.37 9.19 13.12
C MET A 345 -31.16 10.30 13.82
N TYR A 346 -30.61 10.85 14.90
CA TYR A 346 -31.25 11.89 15.70
C TYR A 346 -30.19 12.92 16.14
N PRO A 347 -29.79 13.84 15.24
CA PRO A 347 -28.78 14.84 15.57
C PRO A 347 -29.29 15.71 16.73
N GLN A 348 -28.58 15.68 17.86
CA GLN A 348 -28.91 16.48 19.03
C GLN A 348 -28.25 17.86 18.94
N GLY A 349 -29.04 18.94 19.04
CA GLY A 349 -28.52 20.32 19.13
C GLY A 349 -29.44 21.39 18.55
N GLU A 350 -29.06 22.65 18.70
CA GLU A 350 -29.77 23.85 18.18
C GLU A 350 -29.86 23.89 16.64
N LYS A 351 -29.02 23.10 15.95
CA LYS A 351 -28.85 23.08 14.49
C LYS A 351 -29.16 21.70 13.88
N ALA A 352 -30.18 21.01 14.38
CA ALA A 352 -30.52 19.64 13.98
C ALA A 352 -30.82 19.49 12.47
N GLU A 353 -31.52 20.45 11.86
CA GLU A 353 -31.85 20.40 10.42
C GLU A 353 -30.62 20.55 9.53
N THR A 354 -29.69 21.45 9.88
CA THR A 354 -28.46 21.63 9.09
C THR A 354 -27.50 20.45 9.28
N ALA A 355 -27.44 19.87 10.48
CA ALA A 355 -26.65 18.67 10.74
C ALA A 355 -27.17 17.48 9.91
N TRP A 356 -28.49 17.29 9.87
CA TRP A 356 -29.12 16.28 9.01
C TRP A 356 -28.90 16.54 7.52
N ALA A 357 -28.96 17.80 7.07
CA ALA A 357 -28.66 18.14 5.68
C ALA A 357 -27.21 17.80 5.32
N LEU A 358 -26.25 18.07 6.21
CA LEU A 358 -24.84 17.72 6.04
C LEU A 358 -24.62 16.21 6.02
N THR A 359 -25.29 15.43 6.88
CA THR A 359 -25.17 13.95 6.83
C THR A 359 -25.73 13.40 5.52
N VAL A 360 -26.87 13.88 5.05
CA VAL A 360 -27.45 13.51 3.75
C VAL A 360 -26.52 13.88 2.59
N LEU A 361 -25.94 15.08 2.62
CA LEU A 361 -24.96 15.52 1.63
C LEU A 361 -23.70 14.63 1.65
N GLY A 362 -23.22 14.26 2.84
CA GLY A 362 -22.12 13.33 3.03
C GLY A 362 -22.41 11.98 2.37
N TYR A 363 -23.61 11.40 2.59
CA TYR A 363 -24.04 10.17 1.93
C TYR A 363 -24.09 10.29 0.40
N LEU A 364 -24.57 11.42 -0.13
CA LEU A 364 -24.57 11.68 -1.58
C LEU A 364 -23.14 11.78 -2.14
N ALA A 365 -22.23 12.47 -1.42
CA ALA A 365 -20.83 12.54 -1.79
C ALA A 365 -20.18 11.15 -1.81
N LYS A 366 -20.49 10.27 -0.83
CA LYS A 366 -20.04 8.86 -0.85
C LYS A 366 -20.52 8.15 -2.11
N PHE A 367 -21.76 8.38 -2.53
CA PHE A 367 -22.28 7.75 -3.75
C PHE A 367 -21.55 8.20 -5.01
N VAL A 368 -21.35 9.52 -5.17
CA VAL A 368 -20.62 10.08 -6.33
C VAL A 368 -19.18 9.60 -6.35
N LEU A 369 -18.46 9.67 -5.21
CA LEU A 369 -17.11 9.15 -5.08
C LEU A 369 -17.04 7.63 -5.30
N GLY A 370 -18.07 6.90 -4.90
CA GLY A 370 -18.18 5.46 -5.14
C GLY A 370 -18.31 5.13 -6.62
N ILE A 371 -19.10 5.88 -7.38
CA ILE A 371 -19.22 5.72 -8.85
C ILE A 371 -17.90 6.08 -9.53
N LEU A 372 -17.31 7.23 -9.19
CA LEU A 372 -16.02 7.65 -9.75
C LEU A 372 -14.93 6.62 -9.43
N GLY A 373 -14.85 6.16 -8.17
CA GLY A 373 -13.95 5.10 -7.76
C GLY A 373 -14.18 3.80 -8.51
N LEU A 374 -15.44 3.43 -8.80
CA LEU A 374 -15.73 2.21 -9.56
C LEU A 374 -15.19 2.29 -11.00
N ILE A 375 -15.34 3.45 -11.66
CA ILE A 375 -14.78 3.70 -12.99
C ILE A 375 -13.26 3.56 -12.96
N VAL A 376 -12.61 4.16 -11.95
CA VAL A 376 -11.15 4.12 -11.79
C VAL A 376 -10.65 2.69 -11.49
N SER A 377 -11.35 1.94 -10.63
CA SER A 377 -11.04 0.53 -10.35
C SER A 377 -11.15 -0.34 -11.60
N VAL A 378 -12.21 -0.16 -12.39
CA VAL A 378 -12.39 -0.91 -13.65
C VAL A 378 -11.28 -0.55 -14.63
N ALA A 379 -10.93 0.73 -14.76
CA ALA A 379 -9.83 1.18 -15.60
C ALA A 379 -8.48 0.57 -15.17
N TRP A 380 -8.20 0.51 -13.87
CA TRP A 380 -7.02 -0.15 -13.33
C TRP A 380 -7.01 -1.65 -13.62
N VAL A 381 -8.09 -2.38 -13.35
CA VAL A 381 -8.17 -3.83 -13.63
C VAL A 381 -7.99 -4.09 -15.13
N ALA A 382 -8.63 -3.31 -16.00
CA ALA A 382 -8.46 -3.41 -17.43
C ALA A 382 -7.01 -3.15 -17.85
N HIS A 383 -6.37 -2.12 -17.30
CA HIS A 383 -4.97 -1.80 -17.58
C HIS A 383 -4.03 -2.95 -17.20
N ILE A 384 -4.23 -3.57 -16.03
CA ILE A 384 -3.40 -4.70 -15.58
C ILE A 384 -3.57 -5.90 -16.53
N VAL A 385 -4.80 -6.21 -16.95
CA VAL A 385 -5.07 -7.33 -17.85
C VAL A 385 -4.47 -7.10 -19.24
N ILE A 386 -4.62 -5.90 -19.79
CA ILE A 386 -4.27 -5.60 -21.18
C ILE A 386 -2.76 -5.33 -21.34
N TYR A 387 -2.15 -4.65 -20.37
CA TYR A 387 -0.76 -4.17 -20.46
C TYR A 387 0.25 -5.01 -19.68
N LEU A 388 -0.10 -5.55 -18.50
CA LEU A 388 0.86 -6.28 -17.65
C LEU A 388 0.79 -7.80 -17.79
N LEU A 389 -0.39 -8.37 -18.03
CA LEU A 389 -0.57 -9.83 -18.01
C LEU A 389 -0.30 -10.53 -19.35
N ILE A 390 -0.34 -9.80 -20.46
CA ILE A 390 -0.22 -10.35 -21.81
C ILE A 390 1.11 -9.88 -22.41
N ASP A 391 1.96 -10.83 -22.78
CA ASP A 391 3.23 -10.57 -23.46
C ASP A 391 3.16 -11.08 -24.91
N PRO A 392 3.28 -10.22 -25.94
CA PRO A 392 3.41 -8.75 -25.90
C PRO A 392 2.09 -8.04 -25.51
N PRO A 393 2.14 -6.80 -24.96
CA PRO A 393 0.95 -6.09 -24.49
C PRO A 393 -0.03 -5.81 -25.63
N LEU A 394 -1.33 -6.05 -25.39
CA LEU A 394 -2.38 -5.85 -26.40
C LEU A 394 -2.53 -4.37 -26.78
N SER A 395 -2.46 -3.48 -25.78
CA SER A 395 -2.43 -2.04 -25.99
C SER A 395 -1.84 -1.32 -24.76
N PRO A 396 -1.20 -0.15 -24.94
CA PRO A 396 -0.69 0.65 -23.83
C PRO A 396 -1.79 1.34 -22.99
N PHE A 397 -3.07 1.26 -23.40
CA PHE A 397 -4.29 1.78 -22.76
C PHE A 397 -4.10 3.07 -21.94
N LEU A 398 -4.00 2.99 -20.60
CA LEU A 398 -3.90 4.18 -19.75
C LEU A 398 -2.64 5.01 -20.03
N ASN A 399 -1.53 4.39 -20.43
CA ASN A 399 -0.34 5.13 -20.82
C ASN A 399 -0.61 6.07 -21.99
N GLU A 400 -1.35 5.60 -23.01
CA GLU A 400 -1.70 6.41 -24.17
C GLU A 400 -2.69 7.53 -23.79
N VAL A 401 -3.62 7.25 -22.87
CA VAL A 401 -4.55 8.26 -22.34
C VAL A 401 -3.78 9.39 -21.65
N PHE A 402 -2.79 9.07 -20.80
CA PHE A 402 -1.99 10.10 -20.12
C PHE A 402 -1.15 10.93 -21.09
N ILE A 403 -0.54 10.31 -22.10
CA ILE A 403 0.21 11.03 -23.15
C ILE A 403 -0.72 11.99 -23.90
N LYS A 404 -1.92 11.53 -24.31
CA LYS A 404 -2.90 12.40 -24.98
C LYS A 404 -3.42 13.53 -24.11
N LEU A 405 -3.51 13.33 -22.79
CA LEU A 405 -3.88 14.39 -21.85
C LEU A 405 -2.77 15.43 -21.71
N ASP A 406 -1.51 15.01 -21.68
CA ASP A 406 -0.36 15.91 -21.68
C ASP A 406 -0.28 16.77 -22.96
N ASP A 407 -0.69 16.22 -24.12
CA ASP A 407 -0.78 16.99 -25.38
C ASP A 407 -1.81 18.14 -25.31
N VAL A 408 -2.88 18.01 -24.51
CA VAL A 408 -3.89 19.07 -24.33
C VAL A 408 -3.37 20.15 -23.38
N TRP A 409 -2.81 19.72 -22.25
CA TRP A 409 -2.15 20.60 -21.29
C TRP A 409 -1.06 19.80 -20.59
N GLY A 410 0.20 20.22 -20.69
CA GLY A 410 1.37 19.43 -20.28
C GLY A 410 1.45 19.02 -18.80
N LEU A 411 0.53 19.49 -17.95
CA LEU A 411 0.39 19.07 -16.55
C LEU A 411 -0.87 18.22 -16.28
N LEU A 412 -1.74 18.04 -17.28
CA LEU A 412 -3.01 17.33 -17.12
C LEU A 412 -2.82 15.83 -17.03
N GLY A 413 -1.96 15.25 -17.89
CA GLY A 413 -1.62 13.83 -17.83
C GLY A 413 -0.84 13.50 -16.57
N THR A 414 0.09 14.36 -16.14
CA THR A 414 0.83 14.16 -14.87
C THR A 414 -0.10 14.24 -13.66
N ALA A 415 -1.08 15.15 -13.65
CA ALA A 415 -2.10 15.23 -12.60
C ALA A 415 -3.05 14.02 -12.61
N ALA A 416 -3.47 13.55 -13.79
CA ALA A 416 -4.27 12.34 -13.92
C ALA A 416 -3.49 11.10 -13.43
N PHE A 417 -2.21 10.99 -13.80
CA PHE A 417 -1.31 9.95 -13.32
C PHE A 417 -1.16 9.99 -11.79
N ALA A 418 -1.00 11.19 -11.20
CA ALA A 418 -0.97 11.36 -9.75
C ALA A 418 -2.24 10.83 -9.07
N PHE A 419 -3.41 11.15 -9.63
CA PHE A 419 -4.70 10.69 -9.14
C PHE A 419 -4.82 9.16 -9.19
N PHE A 420 -4.39 8.51 -10.27
CA PHE A 420 -4.42 7.04 -10.38
C PHE A 420 -3.46 6.35 -9.39
N CYS A 421 -2.25 6.88 -9.20
CA CYS A 421 -1.28 6.38 -8.23
C CYS A 421 -1.79 6.52 -6.79
N PHE A 422 -2.35 7.67 -6.46
CA PHE A 422 -2.90 7.94 -5.13
C PHE A 422 -4.15 7.10 -4.84
N TYR A 423 -5.00 6.89 -5.85
CA TYR A 423 -6.15 6.00 -5.76
C TYR A 423 -5.73 4.58 -5.35
N LEU A 424 -4.62 4.07 -5.90
CA LEU A 424 -4.12 2.74 -5.55
C LEU A 424 -3.65 2.65 -4.09
N LEU A 425 -3.02 3.71 -3.56
CA LEU A 425 -2.70 3.79 -2.12
C LEU A 425 -3.96 3.76 -1.27
N LEU A 426 -4.98 4.55 -1.62
CA LEU A 426 -6.24 4.57 -0.89
C LEU A 426 -6.95 3.22 -0.93
N ALA A 427 -6.90 2.53 -2.07
CA ALA A 427 -7.37 1.16 -2.19
C ALA A 427 -6.64 0.24 -1.20
N VAL A 428 -5.30 0.28 -1.15
CA VAL A 428 -4.51 -0.52 -0.19
C VAL A 428 -4.90 -0.22 1.25
N ILE A 429 -5.05 1.06 1.63
CA ILE A 429 -5.44 1.42 3.00
C ILE A 429 -6.85 0.89 3.30
N ALA A 430 -7.80 1.04 2.37
CA ALA A 430 -9.15 0.48 2.49
C ALA A 430 -9.14 -1.05 2.64
N GLY A 431 -8.29 -1.75 1.88
CA GLY A 431 -8.12 -3.20 1.96
C GLY A 431 -7.49 -3.65 3.28
N ALA A 432 -6.49 -2.91 3.77
CA ALA A 432 -5.86 -3.16 5.07
C ALA A 432 -6.86 -3.02 6.23
N MET A 433 -7.71 -1.97 6.19
CA MET A 433 -8.77 -1.78 7.18
C MET A 433 -9.87 -2.85 7.11
N MET A 434 -10.23 -3.32 5.91
CA MET A 434 -11.30 -4.30 5.72
C MET A 434 -10.87 -5.71 6.14
N LEU A 435 -9.66 -6.13 5.77
CA LEU A 435 -9.25 -7.52 5.97
C LEU A 435 -8.87 -7.86 7.40
N GLY A 436 -8.57 -6.86 8.26
CA GLY A 436 -8.34 -7.03 9.70
C GLY A 436 -7.63 -8.35 10.03
N LEU A 437 -6.56 -8.67 9.29
CA LEU A 437 -6.06 -10.04 9.24
C LEU A 437 -5.55 -10.43 10.61
N ARG A 438 -5.88 -11.65 11.04
CA ARG A 438 -5.12 -12.32 12.09
C ARG A 438 -3.99 -13.08 11.41
N LEU A 439 -2.97 -12.35 10.95
CA LEU A 439 -1.73 -12.99 10.49
C LEU A 439 -1.14 -13.79 11.65
N VAL A 440 -0.43 -14.87 11.34
CA VAL A 440 -0.07 -15.98 12.26
C VAL A 440 0.46 -15.54 13.64
N PHE A 441 1.03 -14.33 13.76
CA PHE A 441 1.54 -13.78 15.01
C PHE A 441 1.01 -12.38 15.41
N ILE A 442 0.23 -11.68 14.57
CA ILE A 442 -0.21 -10.29 14.84
C ILE A 442 -1.70 -10.11 14.50
N THR A 443 -2.46 -9.59 15.45
CA THR A 443 -3.85 -9.14 15.23
C THR A 443 -3.83 -7.72 14.69
N ILE A 444 -4.15 -7.55 13.40
CA ILE A 444 -4.34 -6.22 12.83
C ILE A 444 -5.66 -5.67 13.38
N HIS A 445 -5.58 -4.65 14.23
CA HIS A 445 -6.77 -3.94 14.69
C HIS A 445 -7.22 -2.94 13.61
N PRO A 446 -8.48 -2.96 13.19
CA PRO A 446 -8.99 -2.02 12.19
C PRO A 446 -8.93 -0.59 12.72
N MET A 447 -8.58 0.36 11.86
CA MET A 447 -8.55 1.77 12.20
C MET A 447 -9.99 2.30 12.33
N LYS A 448 -10.38 2.73 13.52
CA LYS A 448 -11.69 3.27 13.88
C LYS A 448 -11.62 4.76 14.21
N TRP A 449 -12.62 5.49 13.77
CA TRP A 449 -12.80 6.90 14.12
C TRP A 449 -12.94 7.08 15.64
N GLY A 450 -12.11 7.95 16.23
CA GLY A 450 -12.14 8.32 17.65
C GLY A 450 -11.80 7.19 18.63
N ALA A 451 -11.36 6.02 18.15
CA ALA A 451 -11.25 4.83 18.97
C ALA A 451 -10.00 3.99 18.66
N THR A 452 -8.99 4.54 17.99
CA THR A 452 -7.74 3.81 17.73
C THR A 452 -6.69 4.11 18.77
N LEU A 453 -6.28 3.03 19.45
CA LEU A 453 -5.13 3.05 20.33
C LEU A 453 -3.86 3.32 19.52
N MET A 454 -2.94 4.09 20.10
CA MET A 454 -1.70 4.50 19.43
C MET A 454 -0.86 3.33 18.90
N ASN A 455 -0.78 2.22 19.64
CA ASN A 455 -0.03 1.03 19.21
C ASN A 455 -0.62 0.41 17.93
N SER A 456 -1.94 0.31 17.85
CA SER A 456 -2.64 -0.19 16.65
C SER A 456 -2.50 0.78 15.48
N PHE A 457 -2.47 2.08 15.76
CA PHE A 457 -2.22 3.10 14.76
C PHE A 457 -0.81 2.94 14.16
N LEU A 458 0.24 2.92 14.99
CA LEU A 458 1.63 2.75 14.57
C LEU A 458 1.85 1.49 13.73
N PHE A 459 1.25 0.37 14.16
CA PHE A 459 1.33 -0.87 13.42
C PHE A 459 0.71 -0.76 12.01
N ASN A 460 -0.46 -0.14 11.89
CA ASN A 460 -1.09 0.10 10.59
C ASN A 460 -0.27 1.05 9.70
N VAL A 461 0.38 2.09 10.27
CA VAL A 461 1.30 2.97 9.51
C VAL A 461 2.48 2.18 8.97
N GLY A 462 3.07 1.28 9.77
CA GLY A 462 4.14 0.40 9.30
C GLY A 462 3.72 -0.51 8.15
N LEU A 463 2.49 -1.05 8.18
CA LEU A 463 1.93 -1.82 7.07
C LEU A 463 1.72 -0.97 5.81
N ILE A 464 1.22 0.25 5.96
CA ILE A 464 0.99 1.18 4.84
C ILE A 464 2.32 1.55 4.18
N LEU A 465 3.36 1.86 4.97
CA LEU A 465 4.71 2.16 4.48
C LEU A 465 5.32 0.98 3.70
N LEU A 466 5.24 -0.23 4.25
CA LEU A 466 5.70 -1.43 3.54
C LEU A 466 4.97 -1.65 2.21
N CYS A 467 3.67 -1.38 2.17
CA CYS A 467 2.90 -1.49 0.94
C CYS A 467 3.19 -0.34 -0.04
N SER A 468 3.52 0.87 0.42
CA SER A 468 3.77 2.01 -0.48
C SER A 468 4.97 1.77 -1.38
N ILE A 469 6.03 1.10 -0.90
CA ILE A 469 7.18 0.71 -1.75
C ILE A 469 6.73 -0.12 -2.95
N SER A 470 5.83 -1.08 -2.71
CA SER A 470 5.35 -1.99 -3.75
C SER A 470 4.31 -1.34 -4.66
N VAL A 471 3.50 -0.42 -4.13
CA VAL A 471 2.63 0.44 -4.95
C VAL A 471 3.47 1.24 -5.93
N ILE A 472 4.58 1.83 -5.49
CA ILE A 472 5.45 2.63 -6.34
C ILE A 472 6.09 1.77 -7.43
N GLN A 473 6.63 0.60 -7.05
CA GLN A 473 7.17 -0.36 -8.01
C GLN A 473 6.11 -0.81 -9.04
N PHE A 474 4.90 -1.11 -8.57
CA PHE A 474 3.79 -1.52 -9.43
C PHE A 474 3.37 -0.39 -10.37
N CYS A 475 3.29 0.85 -9.91
CA CYS A 475 2.98 2.00 -10.77
C CYS A 475 4.09 2.26 -11.80
N ALA A 476 5.38 2.17 -11.41
CA ALA A 476 6.50 2.32 -12.34
C ALA A 476 6.43 1.26 -13.46
N THR A 477 6.12 0.01 -13.12
CA THR A 477 5.99 -1.07 -14.10
C THR A 477 4.73 -0.95 -14.95
N ALA A 478 3.58 -0.65 -14.35
CA ALA A 478 2.29 -0.47 -15.04
C ALA A 478 2.31 0.71 -16.01
N PHE A 479 3.06 1.76 -15.69
CA PHE A 479 3.13 2.98 -16.49
C PHE A 479 4.49 3.21 -17.16
N ALA A 480 5.26 2.13 -17.37
CA ALA A 480 6.62 2.18 -17.90
C ALA A 480 6.74 2.94 -19.24
N TYR A 481 5.69 2.95 -20.06
CA TYR A 481 5.65 3.71 -21.32
C TYR A 481 5.48 5.21 -21.08
N TYR A 482 4.57 5.61 -20.19
CA TYR A 482 4.36 7.01 -19.82
C TYR A 482 5.55 7.58 -19.01
N SER A 483 6.04 6.83 -18.02
CA SER A 483 7.13 7.23 -17.13
C SER A 483 8.52 6.78 -17.62
N GLN A 484 8.71 6.59 -18.92
CA GLN A 484 10.01 6.20 -19.48
C GLN A 484 11.12 7.19 -19.04
N ALA A 485 12.37 6.74 -18.92
CA ALA A 485 13.52 7.60 -18.61
C ALA A 485 13.35 8.51 -17.36
N THR A 486 12.56 8.06 -16.39
CA THR A 486 12.48 8.64 -15.03
C THR A 486 13.44 7.92 -14.09
N ALA A 487 13.82 8.55 -12.99
CA ALA A 487 14.67 7.92 -11.98
C ALA A 487 13.96 6.70 -11.34
N ALA A 488 12.65 6.81 -11.12
CA ALA A 488 11.82 5.72 -10.62
C ALA A 488 11.88 4.48 -11.53
N GLN A 489 11.78 4.66 -12.86
CA GLN A 489 11.81 3.53 -13.81
C GLN A 489 13.17 2.81 -13.83
N GLU A 490 14.27 3.55 -13.70
CA GLU A 490 15.62 2.98 -13.63
C GLU A 490 15.79 2.09 -12.38
N ILE A 491 15.33 2.57 -11.23
CA ILE A 491 15.46 1.89 -9.94
C ILE A 491 14.51 0.67 -9.86
N PHE A 492 13.22 0.86 -10.13
CA PHE A 492 12.19 -0.16 -9.93
C PHE A 492 11.99 -1.11 -11.10
N GLY A 493 12.16 -0.62 -12.33
CA GLY A 493 11.94 -1.40 -13.54
C GLY A 493 13.10 -2.37 -13.80
N HIS A 494 14.34 -1.92 -13.70
CA HIS A 494 15.48 -2.70 -14.19
C HIS A 494 16.27 -3.43 -13.09
N THR A 495 16.56 -2.76 -11.98
CA THR A 495 17.42 -3.32 -10.92
C THR A 495 16.69 -4.36 -10.06
N LEU A 496 15.47 -4.05 -9.63
CA LEU A 496 14.66 -4.91 -8.75
C LEU A 496 14.15 -6.18 -9.43
N GLN A 497 13.72 -6.10 -10.70
CA GLN A 497 13.21 -7.25 -11.45
C GLN A 497 14.32 -8.24 -11.84
N SER A 498 15.58 -7.79 -11.87
CA SER A 498 16.72 -8.60 -12.33
C SER A 498 17.46 -9.30 -11.18
N LEU A 499 17.01 -9.14 -9.93
CA LEU A 499 17.61 -9.82 -8.76
C LEU A 499 17.47 -11.34 -8.85
N ARG A 500 18.60 -12.04 -8.66
CA ARG A 500 18.69 -13.50 -8.76
C ARG A 500 17.77 -14.18 -7.73
N GLY A 501 17.00 -15.17 -8.19
CA GLY A 501 15.95 -15.86 -7.41
C GLY A 501 14.58 -15.18 -7.49
N ILE A 502 14.52 -13.86 -7.27
CA ILE A 502 13.26 -13.09 -7.23
C ILE A 502 12.75 -12.78 -8.64
N LYS A 503 13.64 -12.68 -9.64
CA LYS A 503 13.33 -12.46 -11.06
C LYS A 503 12.20 -13.34 -11.58
N TYR A 504 12.08 -14.59 -11.11
CA TYR A 504 11.00 -15.49 -11.56
C TYR A 504 9.61 -15.06 -11.09
N LEU A 505 9.47 -14.48 -9.89
CA LEU A 505 8.18 -14.00 -9.38
C LEU A 505 7.64 -12.85 -10.23
N TYR A 506 8.54 -11.96 -10.69
CA TYR A 506 8.20 -10.87 -11.58
C TYR A 506 8.04 -11.33 -13.04
N LYS A 507 8.88 -12.26 -13.53
CA LYS A 507 8.76 -12.82 -14.88
C LYS A 507 7.43 -13.51 -15.12
N TYR A 508 6.88 -14.19 -14.11
CA TYR A 508 5.58 -14.87 -14.20
C TYR A 508 4.40 -14.01 -13.73
N ASN A 509 4.62 -12.71 -13.48
CA ASN A 509 3.58 -11.77 -13.04
C ASN A 509 2.75 -12.29 -11.84
N VAL A 510 3.38 -13.01 -10.91
CA VAL A 510 2.69 -13.73 -9.82
C VAL A 510 1.90 -12.77 -8.94
N PHE A 511 2.49 -11.62 -8.61
CA PHE A 511 1.84 -10.62 -7.76
C PHE A 511 0.67 -9.93 -8.46
N GLN A 512 0.76 -9.67 -9.76
CA GLN A 512 -0.30 -9.06 -10.57
C GLN A 512 -1.48 -10.03 -10.75
N ILE A 513 -1.20 -11.31 -10.97
CA ILE A 513 -2.23 -12.36 -11.01
C ILE A 513 -2.93 -12.46 -9.66
N ALA A 514 -2.16 -12.53 -8.56
CA ALA A 514 -2.71 -12.59 -7.21
C ALA A 514 -3.60 -11.37 -6.91
N PHE A 515 -3.17 -10.17 -7.29
CA PHE A 515 -3.94 -8.93 -7.14
C PHE A 515 -5.32 -9.04 -7.80
N ILE A 516 -5.39 -9.50 -9.05
CA ILE A 516 -6.66 -9.65 -9.77
C ILE A 516 -7.54 -10.74 -9.16
N VAL A 517 -6.95 -11.86 -8.73
CA VAL A 517 -7.70 -12.93 -8.07
C VAL A 517 -8.37 -12.40 -6.80
N PHE A 518 -7.63 -11.68 -5.95
CA PHE A 518 -8.21 -11.07 -4.74
C PHE A 518 -9.29 -10.03 -5.07
N ALA A 519 -9.06 -9.18 -6.08
CA ALA A 519 -10.06 -8.21 -6.54
C ALA A 519 -11.36 -8.90 -7.01
N GLY A 520 -11.25 -9.96 -7.80
CA GLY A 520 -12.38 -10.75 -8.29
C GLY A 520 -13.13 -11.44 -7.15
N LEU A 521 -12.41 -12.07 -6.21
CA LEU A 521 -13.02 -12.71 -5.03
C LEU A 521 -13.78 -11.71 -4.17
N THR A 522 -13.23 -10.51 -3.94
CA THR A 522 -13.90 -9.45 -3.19
C THR A 522 -15.13 -8.94 -3.92
N PHE A 523 -15.06 -8.75 -5.23
CA PHE A 523 -16.22 -8.34 -6.03
C PHE A 523 -17.36 -9.38 -5.94
N VAL A 524 -17.04 -10.67 -6.09
CA VAL A 524 -18.01 -11.77 -5.95
C VAL A 524 -18.59 -11.82 -4.54
N TYR A 525 -17.76 -11.64 -3.50
CA TYR A 525 -18.21 -11.55 -2.12
C TYR A 525 -19.26 -10.45 -1.93
N TYR A 526 -18.98 -9.23 -2.39
CA TYR A 526 -19.95 -8.14 -2.30
C TYR A 526 -21.23 -8.41 -3.11
N ALA A 527 -21.12 -8.95 -4.33
CA ALA A 527 -22.27 -9.31 -5.14
C ALA A 527 -23.18 -10.37 -4.47
N ALA A 528 -22.59 -11.38 -3.83
CA ALA A 528 -23.31 -12.40 -3.09
C ALA A 528 -24.00 -11.84 -1.83
N PHE A 529 -23.33 -10.97 -1.08
CA PHE A 529 -23.86 -10.39 0.15
C PHE A 529 -24.99 -9.38 -0.08
N VAL A 530 -24.97 -8.61 -1.17
CA VAL A 530 -26.10 -7.75 -1.57
C VAL A 530 -27.39 -8.57 -1.74
N ARG A 531 -27.27 -9.76 -2.33
CA ARG A 531 -28.40 -10.66 -2.54
C ARG A 531 -28.96 -11.21 -1.22
N MET A 532 -28.08 -11.61 -0.31
CA MET A 532 -28.46 -12.15 1.01
C MET A 532 -29.12 -11.12 1.92
N GLU A 533 -28.89 -9.82 1.69
CA GLU A 533 -29.41 -8.76 2.56
C GLU A 533 -30.69 -8.11 2.03
N LYS A 534 -30.96 -8.16 0.70
CA LYS A 534 -32.31 -7.92 0.16
C LYS A 534 -33.34 -8.88 0.78
N GLU A 535 -32.94 -10.12 1.02
CA GLU A 535 -33.77 -11.08 1.75
C GLU A 535 -33.99 -10.70 3.22
N LYS A 536 -33.07 -9.95 3.86
CA LYS A 536 -33.20 -9.49 5.26
C LYS A 536 -33.99 -8.19 5.41
N THR A 537 -33.84 -7.24 4.48
CA THR A 537 -34.60 -5.98 4.46
C THR A 537 -36.07 -6.19 4.16
N GLN A 538 -36.43 -7.27 3.47
CA GLN A 538 -37.83 -7.73 3.34
C GLN A 538 -38.48 -8.05 4.71
N TRP A 539 -37.70 -8.36 5.75
CA TRP A 539 -38.18 -8.54 7.13
C TRP A 539 -38.30 -7.24 7.92
N GLN A 540 -37.89 -6.09 7.36
CA GLN A 540 -38.01 -4.77 7.99
C GLN A 540 -39.21 -3.96 7.46
N ASP A 541 -40.00 -4.54 6.55
CA ASP A 541 -41.25 -3.96 6.09
C ASP A 541 -42.29 -4.00 7.25
N PRO A 542 -42.81 -2.85 7.73
CA PRO A 542 -43.66 -2.81 8.93
C PRO A 542 -44.96 -3.63 8.77
N THR A 543 -45.45 -3.78 7.55
CA THR A 543 -46.58 -4.64 7.16
C THR A 543 -46.27 -6.14 7.28
N PHE A 544 -45.02 -6.55 7.01
CA PHE A 544 -44.59 -7.94 7.12
C PHE A 544 -44.27 -8.31 8.58
N LEU A 545 -43.67 -7.40 9.35
CA LEU A 545 -43.44 -7.54 10.79
C LEU A 545 -44.74 -7.66 11.59
N LEU A 546 -45.79 -6.93 11.20
CA LEU A 546 -47.11 -7.04 11.83
C LEU A 546 -47.73 -8.45 11.61
N ASN A 547 -47.64 -8.99 10.39
CA ASN A 547 -48.11 -10.34 10.07
C ASN A 547 -47.26 -11.45 10.73
N TYR A 548 -45.95 -11.23 10.88
CA TYR A 548 -45.06 -12.20 11.51
C TYR A 548 -45.13 -12.18 13.05
N ALA A 549 -45.34 -11.01 13.67
CA ALA A 549 -45.59 -10.86 15.09
C ALA A 549 -46.91 -11.53 15.53
N LEU A 550 -47.93 -11.52 14.66
CA LEU A 550 -49.17 -12.27 14.86
C LEU A 550 -48.98 -13.80 14.74
N SER A 551 -47.86 -14.28 14.16
CA SER A 551 -47.59 -15.70 13.94
C SER A 551 -46.75 -16.40 15.03
N GLY A 552 -46.34 -15.67 16.07
CA GLY A 552 -45.82 -16.25 17.32
C GLY A 552 -44.46 -16.95 17.25
N ARG A 553 -43.60 -16.70 16.25
CA ARG A 553 -42.24 -17.26 16.18
C ARG A 553 -41.17 -16.18 16.25
N ALA A 554 -40.78 -15.79 17.48
CA ALA A 554 -39.56 -15.04 17.72
C ALA A 554 -38.36 -16.00 17.73
N GLN A 555 -37.49 -15.90 16.72
CA GLN A 555 -36.19 -16.58 16.77
C GLN A 555 -35.07 -15.54 16.77
N SER A 556 -34.30 -15.57 17.86
CA SER A 556 -33.02 -14.90 18.01
C SER A 556 -32.07 -15.32 16.89
N ARG A 557 -31.72 -14.40 16.00
CA ARG A 557 -30.53 -14.53 15.16
C ARG A 557 -29.65 -13.31 15.37
N ALA A 558 -28.52 -13.52 16.01
CA ALA A 558 -27.39 -12.60 15.97
C ALA A 558 -27.05 -12.35 14.49
N GLY A 559 -27.23 -11.10 14.04
CA GLY A 559 -26.79 -10.68 12.73
C GLY A 559 -25.26 -10.74 12.65
N PRO A 560 -24.67 -11.10 11.49
CA PRO A 560 -23.23 -10.94 11.30
C PRO A 560 -22.89 -9.44 11.17
N GLN A 561 -21.69 -9.09 11.61
CA GLN A 561 -21.12 -7.73 11.63
C GLN A 561 -21.41 -6.95 10.33
N LYS A 562 -21.90 -5.71 10.50
CA LYS A 562 -21.97 -4.72 9.43
C LYS A 562 -20.55 -4.50 8.89
N PRO A 563 -20.32 -4.47 7.56
CA PRO A 563 -19.04 -4.05 7.02
C PRO A 563 -18.84 -2.56 7.36
N GLN A 564 -18.06 -2.29 8.41
CA GLN A 564 -17.57 -0.96 8.76
C GLN A 564 -16.51 -0.56 7.75
N VAL A 565 -16.90 0.12 6.68
CA VAL A 565 -15.93 0.65 5.73
C VAL A 565 -16.34 2.08 5.37
N LEU A 566 -15.37 2.99 5.50
CA LEU A 566 -15.29 4.33 4.90
C LEU A 566 -15.95 5.53 5.63
N PRO A 567 -15.31 6.01 6.71
CA PRO A 567 -15.00 7.44 6.89
C PRO A 567 -13.69 7.81 6.16
N PHE A 568 -12.66 6.97 6.27
CA PHE A 568 -11.27 7.26 5.87
C PHE A 568 -11.09 7.70 4.40
N ALA A 569 -11.50 6.91 3.39
CA ALA A 569 -11.22 7.32 2.00
C ALA A 569 -12.10 8.49 1.50
N LEU A 570 -13.16 8.86 2.25
CA LEU A 570 -13.93 10.07 1.95
C LEU A 570 -13.16 11.31 2.43
N GLU A 571 -12.57 11.27 3.62
CA GLU A 571 -11.76 12.37 4.15
C GLU A 571 -10.56 12.69 3.25
N TRP A 572 -9.93 11.65 2.69
CA TRP A 572 -8.82 11.80 1.74
C TRP A 572 -9.22 12.40 0.39
N PHE A 573 -10.50 12.30 -0.03
CA PHE A 573 -10.95 12.77 -1.35
C PHE A 573 -11.81 14.05 -1.28
N LEU A 574 -12.76 14.12 -0.34
CA LEU A 574 -13.76 15.17 -0.19
C LEU A 574 -14.31 15.12 1.24
N ASP A 575 -13.67 15.81 2.17
CA ASP A 575 -14.37 16.18 3.40
C ASP A 575 -15.09 17.52 3.19
N LEU A 576 -16.39 17.44 2.97
CA LEU A 576 -17.29 18.58 2.81
C LEU A 576 -17.49 19.37 4.12
N ASP A 577 -17.05 18.85 5.26
CA ASP A 577 -17.01 19.58 6.53
C ASP A 577 -15.94 20.69 6.56
N VAL A 578 -15.03 20.72 5.58
CA VAL A 578 -14.01 21.78 5.42
C VAL A 578 -14.48 22.94 4.51
N TRP A 579 -15.57 22.74 3.75
CA TRP A 579 -16.11 23.78 2.86
C TRP A 579 -16.68 25.03 3.57
N PRO A 580 -17.23 24.98 4.80
CA PRO A 580 -17.70 26.21 5.46
C PRO A 580 -16.57 27.19 5.82
N THR A 581 -15.34 26.71 5.97
CA THR A 581 -14.17 27.54 6.30
C THR A 581 -13.47 28.10 5.06
N PHE A 582 -13.56 27.41 3.91
CA PHE A 582 -12.95 27.88 2.66
C PHE A 582 -13.82 28.85 1.85
N VAL A 583 -15.15 28.86 2.04
CA VAL A 583 -16.07 29.79 1.35
C VAL A 583 -16.16 31.16 2.05
N LEU A 584 -15.56 31.33 3.23
CA LEU A 584 -15.46 32.65 3.90
C LEU A 584 -14.15 33.40 3.58
N MET A 585 -13.36 32.91 2.63
CA MET A 585 -12.11 33.55 2.19
C MET A 585 -12.05 33.77 0.66
N TYR A 586 -13.22 33.99 0.05
CA TYR A 586 -13.40 34.67 -1.24
C TYR A 586 -14.52 35.70 -1.15
#